data_AF-A0A2T8KS94-F1
#
_entry.id   AF-A0A2T8KS94-F1
#
_cell.length_a   1.000
_cell.length_b   1.000
_cell.length_c   1.000
_cell.angle_alpha   90.00
_cell.angle_beta   90.00
_cell.angle_gamma   90.00
#
_symmetry.space_group_name_H-M   'P 1'
#
loop_
_entity.id
_entity.type
_entity.pdbx_description
1 polymer ?
#
loop_
_entity_poly.entity_id
_entity_poly.type
_entity_poly.pdbx_seq_one_letter_code
_entity_poly.pdbx_strand_id
1 'polypeptide(L)'
;MDKGAAVFRDACVLLFTSIRFLDFLRKDQWLASELLAVIYADPGSVINAPAAWFSAAVTGIFTALVDTAVAAAASNSTRKYFATAEIDFDPTLYGLAQCAPDLTPAQCRDCLGNLVAVVTTQFLSRRAPRTSAFVVWCSLRYSVAPVFEGRAILQLAAPPEPPPEATLAPPASESGAGTKRSTAGIYAGIACSVVLVWILSVFFFIRFRRRIKATESDHPLKKIGRAHCTIFDMPTLQEATEHFSKKNKIGEGGFGNVYKGILSDGQEVAVKILLLGGTEHGLHQLLNEVMILAELQHKNLVRLQGFCSHQNDTLLVYEYIKNGSLDNFLFVFTHI
;
A
#
# COMPACT_ATOMS: atom_id res chain seq x y z
N MET A 1 -21.17 16.06 3.39
CA MET A 1 -20.45 14.89 2.81
C MET A 1 -19.10 14.91 3.47
N ASP A 2 -18.96 14.20 4.57
CA ASP A 2 -17.80 14.38 5.46
C ASP A 2 -16.76 13.32 5.09
N LYS A 3 -15.80 13.73 4.25
CA LYS A 3 -14.67 12.92 3.79
C LYS A 3 -13.42 13.38 4.56
N GLY A 4 -12.60 12.44 5.01
CA GLY A 4 -11.38 12.71 5.75
C GLY A 4 -10.11 12.64 4.91
N ALA A 5 -9.03 13.24 5.40
CA ALA A 5 -7.66 13.04 4.90
C ALA A 5 -6.72 12.93 6.12
N ALA A 6 -5.72 12.04 6.06
CA ALA A 6 -4.67 11.94 7.07
C ALA A 6 -3.28 11.99 6.42
N VAL A 7 -2.38 12.72 7.07
CA VAL A 7 -0.99 12.94 6.64
C VAL A 7 -0.05 12.56 7.77
N PHE A 8 0.86 11.61 7.50
CA PHE A 8 1.96 11.27 8.41
C PHE A 8 3.15 12.18 8.12
N ARG A 9 3.74 12.82 9.14
CA ARG A 9 4.79 13.83 8.95
C ARG A 9 6.18 13.27 8.70
N ASP A 10 6.45 12.01 9.06
CA ASP A 10 7.81 11.45 9.03
C ASP A 10 8.13 10.75 7.69
N ALA A 11 7.14 10.63 6.81
CA ALA A 11 7.25 10.33 5.38
C ALA A 11 5.92 10.83 4.79
N CYS A 12 5.94 11.74 3.81
CA CYS A 12 4.73 12.35 3.22
C CYS A 12 3.79 11.30 2.58
N VAL A 13 3.07 10.57 3.41
CA VAL A 13 2.10 9.55 3.03
C VAL A 13 0.73 10.15 3.28
N LEU A 14 0.06 10.50 2.18
CA LEU A 14 -1.33 10.95 2.18
C LEU A 14 -2.22 9.73 1.93
N LEU A 15 -3.07 9.39 2.89
CA LEU A 15 -4.08 8.34 2.71
C LEU A 15 -5.44 8.99 2.45
N PHE A 16 -6.06 8.63 1.33
CA PHE A 16 -7.42 9.00 0.98
C PHE A 16 -8.28 7.74 0.89
N THR A 17 -9.48 7.77 1.48
CA THR A 17 -10.45 6.67 1.37
C THR A 17 -11.87 7.23 1.30
N SER A 18 -12.74 6.52 0.58
CA SER A 18 -14.17 6.81 0.46
C SER A 18 -14.99 6.34 1.66
N ILE A 19 -14.39 5.51 2.53
CA ILE A 19 -14.99 5.05 3.79
C ILE A 19 -14.80 6.15 4.84
N ARG A 20 -15.82 6.42 5.68
CA ARG A 20 -15.67 7.37 6.78
C ARG A 20 -14.68 6.84 7.81
N PHE A 21 -13.47 7.35 7.78
CA PHE A 21 -12.41 6.89 8.68
C PHE A 21 -12.15 7.83 9.85
N LEU A 22 -12.58 9.10 9.75
CA LEU A 22 -12.48 10.09 10.83
C LEU A 22 -13.55 9.87 11.93
N ASP A 23 -14.69 9.29 11.56
CA ASP A 23 -15.82 9.04 12.47
C ASP A 23 -15.48 8.05 13.59
N PHE A 24 -14.48 7.18 13.37
CA PHE A 24 -14.01 6.20 14.35
C PHE A 24 -13.35 6.83 15.60
N LEU A 25 -13.12 8.14 15.64
CA LEU A 25 -12.59 8.83 16.84
C LEU A 25 -13.56 8.84 18.03
N ARG A 26 -14.87 8.69 17.80
CA ARG A 26 -15.84 8.67 18.89
C ARG A 26 -15.77 7.34 19.66
N LYS A 27 -15.79 7.42 20.98
CA LYS A 27 -15.62 6.28 21.91
C LYS A 27 -16.63 5.15 21.68
N ASP A 28 -17.83 5.47 21.18
CA ASP A 28 -18.91 4.56 20.84
C ASP A 28 -18.80 3.93 19.44
N GLN A 29 -17.88 4.41 18.60
CA GLN A 29 -17.69 3.96 17.22
C GLN A 29 -16.30 3.36 16.97
N TRP A 30 -15.46 3.18 18.00
CA TRP A 30 -14.10 2.66 17.84
C TRP A 30 -14.10 1.15 17.49
N LEU A 31 -13.95 0.82 16.21
CA LEU A 31 -13.70 -0.53 15.71
C LEU A 31 -12.30 -0.64 15.10
N ALA A 32 -11.29 -0.89 15.93
CA ALA A 32 -9.91 -1.01 15.47
C ALA A 32 -9.72 -2.09 14.39
N SER A 33 -10.53 -3.16 14.39
CA SER A 33 -10.48 -4.27 13.42
C SER A 33 -10.97 -3.89 12.02
N GLU A 34 -11.76 -2.83 11.88
CA GLU A 34 -12.27 -2.36 10.58
C GLU A 34 -11.33 -1.33 9.92
N LEU A 35 -10.24 -0.95 10.59
CA LEU A 35 -9.22 -0.06 10.06
C LEU A 35 -8.43 -0.79 8.95
N LEU A 36 -8.54 -0.29 7.72
CA LEU A 36 -7.79 -0.82 6.58
C LEU A 36 -6.29 -0.50 6.74
N ALA A 37 -5.52 -1.48 7.21
CA ALA A 37 -4.07 -1.36 7.36
C ALA A 37 -3.38 -1.37 5.99
N VAL A 38 -2.55 -0.36 5.73
CA VAL A 38 -1.66 -0.32 4.57
C VAL A 38 -0.29 -0.78 5.03
N ILE A 39 0.27 -1.76 4.32
CA ILE A 39 1.55 -2.38 4.67
C ILE A 39 2.48 -2.28 3.48
N TYR A 40 3.64 -1.69 3.72
CA TYR A 40 4.74 -1.62 2.80
C TYR A 40 5.90 -2.44 3.36
N ALA A 41 6.30 -3.48 2.63
CA ALA A 41 7.48 -4.28 2.93
C ALA A 41 8.38 -4.28 1.70
N ASP A 42 9.68 -4.13 1.90
CA ASP A 42 10.66 -4.18 0.81
C ASP A 42 10.66 -5.58 0.17
N PRO A 43 10.33 -5.71 -1.13
CA PRO A 43 10.18 -7.01 -1.77
C PRO A 43 11.51 -7.66 -2.21
N GLY A 44 12.61 -6.91 -2.25
CA GLY A 44 13.85 -7.36 -2.91
C GLY A 44 14.94 -7.92 -2.00
N SER A 45 14.86 -7.66 -0.70
CA SER A 45 15.92 -7.94 0.26
C SER A 45 15.40 -8.76 1.43
N VAL A 46 16.17 -9.74 1.91
CA VAL A 46 15.81 -10.62 3.03
C VAL A 46 16.93 -10.60 4.06
N ILE A 47 16.60 -10.37 5.32
CA ILE A 47 17.56 -10.43 6.43
C ILE A 47 18.01 -11.88 6.62
N ASN A 48 19.32 -12.09 6.63
CA ASN A 48 19.93 -13.39 6.85
C ASN A 48 20.05 -13.70 8.36
N ALA A 49 18.93 -14.06 8.97
CA ALA A 49 18.84 -14.47 10.37
C ALA A 49 17.84 -15.63 10.54
N PRO A 50 18.02 -16.51 11.56
CA PRO A 50 17.02 -17.51 11.91
C PRO A 50 15.63 -16.89 12.09
N ALA A 51 14.61 -17.49 11.46
CA ALA A 51 13.27 -16.91 11.42
C ALA A 51 12.67 -16.68 12.81
N ALA A 52 12.90 -17.61 13.74
CA ALA A 52 12.45 -17.49 15.13
C ALA A 52 13.15 -16.34 15.86
N TRP A 53 14.46 -16.18 15.66
CA TRP A 53 15.25 -15.12 16.29
C TRP A 53 14.85 -13.74 15.79
N PHE A 54 14.71 -13.58 14.47
CA PHE A 54 14.22 -12.34 13.87
C PHE A 54 12.80 -12.00 14.33
N SER A 55 11.89 -12.98 14.34
CA SER A 55 10.51 -12.76 14.78
C SER A 55 10.43 -12.34 16.25
N ALA A 56 11.27 -12.93 17.11
CA ALA A 56 11.39 -12.54 18.51
C ALA A 56 11.91 -11.10 18.66
N ALA A 57 12.93 -10.71 17.88
CA ALA A 57 13.49 -9.36 17.92
C ALA A 57 12.46 -8.30 17.50
N VAL A 58 11.75 -8.53 16.38
CA VAL A 58 10.73 -7.59 15.90
C VAL A 58 9.48 -7.56 16.81
N THR A 59 9.09 -8.69 17.39
CA THR A 59 7.97 -8.69 18.36
C THR A 59 8.34 -7.96 19.64
N GLY A 60 9.58 -8.11 20.10
CA GLY A 60 10.12 -7.40 21.27
C GLY A 60 10.15 -5.89 21.07
N ILE A 61 10.70 -5.42 19.95
CA ILE A 61 10.75 -3.98 19.66
C ILE A 61 9.33 -3.39 19.54
N PHE A 62 8.40 -4.10 18.89
CA PHE A 62 7.01 -3.66 18.79
C PHE A 62 6.32 -3.55 20.14
N THR A 63 6.48 -4.54 21.00
CA THR A 63 5.87 -4.52 22.34
C THR A 63 6.36 -3.31 23.14
N ALA A 64 7.68 -3.09 23.17
CA ALA A 64 8.29 -1.97 23.89
C ALA A 64 7.85 -0.60 23.33
N LEU A 65 7.75 -0.49 22.02
CA LEU A 65 7.27 0.72 21.34
C LEU A 65 5.81 1.02 21.66
N VAL A 66 4.92 0.02 21.65
CA VAL A 66 3.50 0.21 21.97
C VAL A 66 3.34 0.68 23.41
N ASP A 67 3.98 0.03 24.36
CA ASP A 67 3.84 0.41 25.77
C ASP A 67 4.36 1.81 26.04
N THR A 68 5.48 2.19 25.41
CA THR A 68 6.07 3.52 25.57
C THR A 68 5.22 4.61 24.90
N ALA A 69 4.70 4.35 23.69
CA ALA A 69 3.82 5.30 23.00
C ALA A 69 2.50 5.51 23.75
N VAL A 70 1.93 4.45 24.33
CA VAL A 70 0.70 4.51 25.14
C VAL A 70 0.96 5.18 26.50
N ALA A 71 2.12 4.98 27.12
CA ALA A 71 2.49 5.69 28.34
C ALA A 71 2.68 7.19 28.08
N ALA A 72 3.30 7.55 26.95
CA ALA A 72 3.44 8.94 26.53
C ALA A 72 2.08 9.60 26.26
N ALA A 73 1.12 8.86 25.69
CA ALA A 73 -0.27 9.28 25.51
C ALA A 73 -0.99 9.61 26.83
N ALA A 74 -0.66 8.91 27.92
CA ALA A 74 -1.26 9.15 29.24
C ALA A 74 -0.64 10.35 29.97
N SER A 75 0.58 10.76 29.59
CA SER A 75 1.17 11.99 30.07
C SER A 75 0.52 13.17 29.34
N ASN A 76 -0.04 14.13 30.06
CA ASN A 76 -0.79 15.28 29.52
C ASN A 76 0.11 16.31 28.80
N SER A 77 1.15 15.83 28.11
CA SER A 77 2.10 16.59 27.32
C SER A 77 1.49 16.88 25.96
N THR A 78 1.46 18.16 25.59
CA THR A 78 1.03 18.66 24.26
C THR A 78 1.84 18.08 23.09
N ARG A 79 2.86 17.27 23.36
CA ARG A 79 3.74 16.67 22.36
C ARG A 79 4.09 15.23 22.75
N LYS A 80 3.88 14.35 21.76
CA LYS A 80 4.58 13.06 21.49
C LYS A 80 3.86 11.77 21.91
N TYR A 81 2.78 11.43 21.19
CA TYR A 81 2.24 10.07 21.07
C TYR A 81 3.15 9.21 20.17
N PHE A 82 4.43 9.11 20.49
CA PHE A 82 5.36 8.29 19.72
C PHE A 82 6.47 7.68 20.59
N ALA A 83 7.02 6.58 20.11
CA ALA A 83 8.19 5.93 20.67
C ALA A 83 9.17 5.57 19.55
N THR A 84 10.45 5.60 19.88
CA THR A 84 11.53 5.11 19.02
C THR A 84 12.37 4.12 19.81
N ALA A 85 12.82 3.07 19.14
CA ALA A 85 13.58 2.01 19.74
C ALA A 85 14.72 1.59 18.82
N GLU A 86 15.80 1.16 19.44
CA GLU A 86 16.94 0.54 18.82
C GLU A 86 17.19 -0.77 19.58
N ILE A 87 17.38 -1.85 18.84
CA ILE A 87 17.75 -3.15 19.40
C ILE A 87 19.07 -3.60 18.80
N ASP A 88 19.96 -4.06 19.67
CA ASP A 88 21.31 -4.53 19.34
C ASP A 88 21.29 -5.93 18.68
N PHE A 89 20.55 -6.01 17.58
CA PHE A 89 20.46 -7.17 16.68
C PHE A 89 21.51 -7.05 15.57
N ASP A 90 21.86 -8.14 14.89
CA ASP A 90 22.74 -8.10 13.72
C ASP A 90 21.95 -8.41 12.43
N PRO A 91 21.68 -7.42 11.55
CA PRO A 91 22.00 -5.99 11.65
C PRO A 91 21.05 -5.22 12.58
N THR A 92 21.51 -4.10 13.15
CA THR A 92 20.75 -3.30 14.14
C THR A 92 19.35 -2.98 13.63
N LEU A 93 18.33 -3.26 14.45
CA LEU A 93 16.95 -2.96 14.09
C LEU A 93 16.51 -1.67 14.79
N TYR A 94 15.93 -0.78 14.00
CA TYR A 94 15.31 0.45 14.42
C TYR A 94 13.80 0.32 14.33
N GLY A 95 13.10 0.85 15.31
CA GLY A 95 11.64 0.81 15.36
C GLY A 95 11.04 2.15 15.73
N LEU A 96 9.85 2.42 15.19
CA LEU A 96 9.08 3.61 15.47
C LEU A 96 7.59 3.24 15.55
N ALA A 97 6.93 3.70 16.60
CA ALA A 97 5.48 3.67 16.73
C ALA A 97 4.96 5.08 16.98
N GLN A 98 3.85 5.43 16.35
CA GLN A 98 3.22 6.73 16.51
C GLN A 98 1.69 6.57 16.50
N CYS A 99 1.02 7.27 17.40
CA CYS A 99 -0.42 7.42 17.46
C CYS A 99 -0.82 8.87 17.14
N ALA A 100 -2.03 9.05 16.60
CA ALA A 100 -2.62 10.36 16.44
C ALA A 100 -2.85 11.00 17.82
N PRO A 101 -2.62 12.32 17.96
CA PRO A 101 -2.65 13.00 19.25
C PRO A 101 -4.04 13.06 19.90
N ASP A 102 -5.09 12.82 19.13
CA ASP A 102 -6.48 12.88 19.59
C ASP A 102 -6.97 11.52 20.14
N LEU A 103 -6.14 10.47 20.12
CA LEU A 103 -6.50 9.15 20.65
C LEU A 103 -6.34 9.07 22.17
N THR A 104 -7.26 8.36 22.82
CA THR A 104 -7.04 7.93 24.21
C THR A 104 -5.94 6.85 24.29
N PRO A 105 -5.30 6.64 25.46
CA PRO A 105 -4.30 5.57 25.63
C PRO A 105 -4.83 4.17 25.24
N ALA A 106 -6.10 3.88 25.53
CA ALA A 106 -6.73 2.62 25.14
C ALA A 106 -6.87 2.49 23.62
N GLN A 107 -7.35 3.54 22.94
CA GLN A 107 -7.45 3.55 21.48
C GLN A 107 -6.08 3.46 20.81
N CYS A 108 -5.06 4.14 21.33
CA CYS A 108 -3.70 4.02 20.82
C CYS A 108 -3.17 2.58 20.94
N ARG A 109 -3.40 1.93 22.09
CA ARG A 109 -3.02 0.53 22.32
C ARG A 109 -3.72 -0.41 21.34
N ASP A 110 -5.02 -0.25 21.15
CA ASP A 110 -5.80 -1.09 20.24
C ASP A 110 -5.35 -0.91 18.78
N CYS A 111 -5.12 0.34 18.36
CA CYS A 111 -4.68 0.66 17.01
C CYS A 111 -3.33 0.05 16.69
N LEU A 112 -2.33 0.31 17.53
CA LEU A 112 -0.98 -0.23 17.34
C LEU A 112 -0.98 -1.75 17.49
N GLY A 113 -1.75 -2.29 18.44
CA GLY A 113 -1.90 -3.73 18.64
C GLY A 113 -2.43 -4.46 17.40
N ASN A 114 -3.39 -3.85 16.69
CA ASN A 114 -3.86 -4.39 15.41
C ASN A 114 -2.74 -4.40 14.36
N LEU A 115 -1.99 -3.30 14.21
CA LEU A 115 -0.84 -3.25 13.29
C LEU A 115 0.22 -4.30 13.63
N VAL A 116 0.54 -4.47 14.92
CA VAL A 116 1.44 -5.53 15.39
C VAL A 116 0.93 -6.88 14.95
N ALA A 117 -0.32 -7.21 15.23
CA ALA A 117 -0.91 -8.50 14.89
C ALA A 117 -0.86 -8.80 13.38
N VAL A 118 -1.17 -7.82 12.52
CA VAL A 118 -1.13 -8.01 11.07
C VAL A 118 0.31 -8.22 10.59
N VAL A 119 1.26 -7.38 11.05
CA VAL A 119 2.67 -7.53 10.66
C VAL A 119 3.24 -8.86 11.13
N THR A 120 2.96 -9.26 12.37
CA THR A 120 3.51 -10.49 12.95
C THR A 120 2.96 -11.74 12.28
N THR A 121 1.68 -11.75 11.91
CA THR A 121 1.03 -12.94 11.35
C THR A 121 1.23 -13.08 9.84
N GLN A 122 1.35 -11.98 9.09
CA GLN A 122 1.33 -12.02 7.62
C GLN A 122 2.66 -11.62 6.95
N PHE A 123 3.53 -10.86 7.63
CA PHE A 123 4.70 -10.24 6.99
C PHE A 123 6.04 -10.65 7.61
N LEU A 124 6.10 -11.00 8.89
CA LEU A 124 7.38 -11.35 9.55
C LEU A 124 8.11 -12.53 8.90
N SER A 125 7.39 -13.53 8.40
CA SER A 125 7.99 -14.69 7.72
C SER A 125 8.82 -14.30 6.48
N ARG A 126 8.55 -13.13 5.88
CA ARG A 126 9.31 -12.61 4.74
C ARG A 126 10.68 -12.06 5.13
N ARG A 127 10.91 -11.76 6.42
CA ARG A 127 12.17 -11.18 6.93
C ARG A 127 12.66 -9.97 6.12
N ALA A 128 11.73 -9.13 5.66
CA ALA A 128 12.07 -7.93 4.90
C ALA A 128 12.91 -6.97 5.77
N PRO A 129 13.90 -6.27 5.23
CA PRO A 129 14.76 -5.33 5.98
C PRO A 129 14.00 -4.11 6.48
N ARG A 130 12.83 -3.84 5.92
CA ARG A 130 11.97 -2.74 6.29
C ARG A 130 10.52 -3.16 6.11
N THR A 131 9.72 -2.95 7.15
CA THR A 131 8.27 -3.03 7.06
C THR A 131 7.67 -1.81 7.73
N SER A 132 6.75 -1.16 7.04
CA SER A 132 5.94 -0.06 7.56
C SER A 132 4.47 -0.45 7.45
N ALA A 133 3.78 -0.44 8.57
CA ALA A 133 2.34 -0.63 8.65
C ALA A 133 1.72 0.65 9.18
N PHE A 134 0.65 1.12 8.54
CA PHE A 134 -0.04 2.32 8.97
C PHE A 134 -1.52 2.23 8.67
N VAL A 135 -2.30 2.76 9.60
CA VAL A 135 -3.69 3.15 9.42
C VAL A 135 -3.75 4.64 9.72
N VAL A 136 -4.86 5.31 9.42
CA VAL A 136 -5.08 6.75 9.67
C VAL A 136 -4.60 7.23 11.04
N TRP A 137 -4.80 6.40 12.07
CA TRP A 137 -4.65 6.81 13.46
C TRP A 137 -3.34 6.38 14.11
N CYS A 138 -2.65 5.42 13.53
CA CYS A 138 -1.38 4.96 14.08
C CYS A 138 -0.50 4.39 12.99
N SER A 139 0.81 4.48 13.21
CA SER A 139 1.81 3.87 12.34
C SER A 139 2.82 3.11 13.18
N LEU A 140 3.30 2.02 12.60
CA LEU A 140 4.24 1.10 13.18
C LEU A 140 5.27 0.72 12.11
N ARG A 141 6.56 0.88 12.43
CA ARG A 141 7.63 0.66 11.48
C ARG A 141 8.79 -0.06 12.16
N TYR A 142 9.43 -0.97 11.43
CA TYR A 142 10.79 -1.42 11.73
C TYR A 142 11.66 -1.31 10.48
N SER A 143 12.96 -1.10 10.68
CA SER A 143 13.95 -1.19 9.61
C SER A 143 15.35 -1.48 10.14
N VAL A 144 16.18 -2.10 9.31
CA VAL A 144 17.64 -2.23 9.52
C VAL A 144 18.43 -0.96 9.20
N ALA A 145 17.77 0.09 8.70
CA ALA A 145 18.34 1.41 8.49
C ALA A 145 17.61 2.42 9.38
N PRO A 146 18.27 3.50 9.86
CA PRO A 146 17.66 4.48 10.73
C PRO A 146 16.31 4.98 10.20
N VAL A 147 15.31 5.01 11.09
CA VAL A 147 13.93 5.48 10.81
C VAL A 147 13.59 6.80 11.50
N PHE A 148 14.53 7.34 12.26
CA PHE A 148 14.44 8.62 12.97
C PHE A 148 15.84 9.23 13.09
N GLU A 149 15.90 10.54 13.34
CA GLU A 149 17.13 11.25 13.62
C GLU A 149 17.36 11.38 15.13
N GLY A 150 18.61 11.23 15.57
CA GLY A 150 19.01 11.32 16.98
C GLY A 150 18.92 9.99 17.72
N ARG A 151 18.97 10.07 19.06
CA ARG A 151 19.02 8.89 19.93
C ARG A 151 17.63 8.28 20.13
N ALA A 152 17.55 6.96 20.08
CA ALA A 152 16.33 6.21 20.39
C ALA A 152 15.87 6.48 21.83
N ILE A 153 14.55 6.51 22.06
CA ILE A 153 13.97 6.59 23.41
C ILE A 153 14.29 5.30 24.18
N LEU A 154 14.23 4.16 23.49
CA LEU A 154 14.50 2.84 24.05
C LEU A 154 15.75 2.23 23.41
N GLN A 155 16.59 1.65 24.26
CA GLN A 155 17.74 0.84 23.87
C GLN A 155 17.52 -0.56 24.41
N LEU A 156 17.36 -1.55 23.52
CA LEU A 156 16.98 -2.91 23.85
C LEU A 156 18.12 -3.88 23.52
N ALA A 157 18.29 -4.90 24.36
CA ALA A 157 19.18 -6.02 24.04
C ALA A 157 18.51 -6.97 23.05
N ALA A 158 19.28 -7.56 22.13
CA ALA A 158 18.77 -8.62 21.28
C ALA A 158 18.29 -9.83 22.12
N PRO A 159 17.22 -10.52 21.67
CA PRO A 159 16.83 -11.79 22.27
C PRO A 159 17.98 -12.82 22.15
N PRO A 160 18.07 -13.79 23.07
CA PRO A 160 19.08 -14.83 22.98
C PRO A 160 18.95 -15.60 21.66
N GLU A 161 20.07 -15.79 20.97
CA GLU A 161 20.10 -16.53 19.71
C GLU A 161 19.74 -18.01 19.96
N PRO A 162 18.90 -18.64 19.11
CA PRO A 162 18.61 -20.06 19.26
C PRO A 162 19.91 -20.87 19.15
N PRO A 163 20.09 -21.91 19.98
CA PRO A 163 21.28 -22.75 19.89
C PRO A 163 21.38 -23.34 18.48
N PRO A 164 22.61 -23.43 17.90
CA PRO A 164 22.80 -23.97 16.56
C PRO A 164 22.20 -25.36 16.49
N GLU A 165 21.32 -25.56 15.52
CA GLU A 165 20.64 -26.83 15.28
C GLU A 165 21.70 -27.91 15.06
N ALA A 166 21.81 -28.84 16.01
CA ALA A 166 22.75 -29.95 15.90
C ALA A 166 22.40 -30.76 14.66
N THR A 167 23.31 -30.80 13.69
CA THR A 167 23.23 -31.64 12.49
C THR A 167 23.15 -33.10 12.93
N LEU A 168 21.95 -33.63 13.12
CA LEU A 168 21.75 -35.05 13.26
C LEU A 168 22.01 -35.68 11.89
N ALA A 169 23.15 -36.36 11.79
CA ALA A 169 23.47 -37.23 10.68
C ALA A 169 22.32 -38.25 10.45
N PRO A 170 22.03 -38.65 9.21
CA PRO A 170 21.04 -39.69 8.96
C PRO A 170 21.50 -41.00 9.62
N PRO A 171 20.63 -41.73 10.34
CA PRO A 171 21.02 -43.00 10.90
C PRO A 171 21.25 -44.00 9.76
N ALA A 172 22.38 -44.70 9.88
CA ALA A 172 22.76 -45.80 9.02
C ALA A 172 21.74 -46.94 9.11
N SER A 173 21.60 -47.62 7.97
CA SER A 173 20.85 -48.84 7.75
C SER A 173 21.19 -49.94 8.76
N GLU A 174 20.16 -50.52 9.39
CA GLU A 174 20.22 -51.89 9.88
C GLU A 174 19.18 -52.76 9.19
N SER A 175 19.68 -53.87 8.67
CA SER A 175 18.95 -54.99 8.08
C SER A 175 18.28 -55.84 9.16
N GLY A 176 16.98 -56.10 9.01
CA GLY A 176 16.24 -57.08 9.81
C GLY A 176 15.12 -57.71 9.00
N ALA A 177 15.12 -59.05 8.97
CA ALA A 177 14.44 -59.89 7.99
C ALA A 177 12.91 -60.01 8.13
N GLY A 178 12.24 -60.05 6.98
CA GLY A 178 11.17 -61.00 6.61
C GLY A 178 9.94 -61.13 7.50
N THR A 179 8.79 -60.66 7.02
CA THR A 179 7.53 -61.40 7.18
C THR A 179 6.71 -61.29 5.89
N LYS A 180 6.44 -62.46 5.29
CA LYS A 180 5.61 -62.62 4.09
C LYS A 180 4.17 -62.22 4.41
N ARG A 181 3.57 -61.32 3.61
CA ARG A 181 2.10 -61.24 3.47
C ARG A 181 1.70 -60.92 2.02
N SER A 182 0.61 -61.58 1.64
CA SER A 182 0.16 -61.91 0.30
C SER A 182 -0.34 -60.71 -0.52
N THR A 183 -0.02 -60.75 -1.80
CA THR A 183 -0.51 -59.90 -2.89
C THR A 183 -1.93 -60.28 -3.28
N ALA A 184 -2.89 -59.39 -2.99
CA ALA A 184 -4.13 -59.22 -3.77
C ALA A 184 -4.83 -57.92 -3.33
N GLY A 185 -4.85 -56.88 -4.18
CA GLY A 185 -5.76 -55.74 -3.97
C GLY A 185 -5.32 -54.33 -4.37
N ILE A 186 -4.22 -54.11 -5.10
CA ILE A 186 -3.76 -52.75 -5.46
C ILE A 186 -3.64 -52.59 -6.98
N TYR A 187 -4.75 -52.67 -7.71
CA TYR A 187 -4.79 -52.22 -9.11
C TYR A 187 -6.09 -51.49 -9.50
N ALA A 188 -7.15 -51.53 -8.69
CA ALA A 188 -8.41 -50.83 -8.99
C ALA A 188 -8.48 -49.37 -8.46
N GLY A 189 -7.68 -49.01 -7.45
CA GLY A 189 -7.71 -47.67 -6.85
C GLY A 189 -6.97 -46.59 -7.64
N ILE A 190 -5.86 -46.95 -8.28
CA ILE A 190 -4.96 -45.99 -8.95
C ILE A 190 -5.59 -45.42 -10.22
N ALA A 191 -6.31 -46.25 -10.99
CA ALA A 191 -6.99 -45.80 -12.20
C ALA A 191 -8.11 -44.77 -11.90
N CYS A 192 -8.88 -44.99 -10.83
CA CYS A 192 -9.96 -44.07 -10.45
C CYS A 192 -9.42 -42.72 -9.96
N SER A 193 -8.30 -42.71 -9.22
CA SER A 193 -7.68 -41.46 -8.77
C SER A 193 -7.14 -40.61 -9.90
N VAL A 194 -6.56 -41.22 -10.95
CA VAL A 194 -6.02 -40.47 -12.09
C VAL A 194 -7.16 -39.82 -12.89
N VAL A 195 -8.26 -40.55 -13.11
CA VAL A 195 -9.42 -40.03 -13.83
C VAL A 195 -10.09 -38.87 -13.07
N LEU A 196 -10.24 -38.98 -11.75
CA LEU A 196 -10.81 -37.91 -10.93
C LEU A 196 -9.94 -36.65 -10.94
N VAL A 197 -8.61 -36.78 -10.85
CA VAL A 197 -7.70 -35.63 -10.92
C VAL A 197 -7.75 -34.97 -12.30
N TRP A 198 -7.88 -35.75 -13.38
CA TRP A 198 -8.02 -35.23 -14.74
C TRP A 198 -9.34 -34.46 -14.95
N ILE A 199 -10.45 -34.97 -14.40
CA ILE A 199 -11.74 -34.29 -14.47
C ILE A 199 -11.71 -32.99 -13.67
N LEU A 200 -11.12 -33.01 -12.47
CA LEU A 200 -10.98 -31.82 -11.63
C LEU A 200 -10.06 -30.77 -12.27
N SER A 201 -8.95 -31.18 -12.89
CA SER A 201 -8.03 -30.25 -13.55
C SER A 201 -8.67 -29.61 -14.78
N VAL A 202 -9.41 -30.36 -15.60
CA VAL A 202 -10.17 -29.83 -16.74
C VAL A 202 -11.30 -28.91 -16.27
N PHE A 203 -12.04 -29.28 -15.22
CA PHE A 203 -13.09 -28.45 -14.65
C PHE A 203 -12.53 -27.12 -14.13
N PHE A 204 -11.41 -27.17 -13.41
CA PHE A 204 -10.73 -25.99 -12.92
C PHE A 204 -10.19 -25.14 -14.07
N PHE A 205 -9.62 -25.75 -15.11
CA PHE A 205 -9.12 -25.05 -16.30
C PHE A 205 -10.23 -24.38 -17.11
N ILE A 206 -11.39 -25.02 -17.26
CA ILE A 206 -12.57 -24.44 -17.90
C ILE A 206 -13.12 -23.28 -17.05
N ARG A 207 -13.19 -23.43 -15.72
CA ARG A 207 -13.61 -22.33 -14.83
C ARG A 207 -12.63 -21.16 -14.85
N PHE A 208 -11.33 -21.45 -14.90
CA PHE A 208 -10.27 -20.46 -14.99
C PHE A 208 -10.33 -19.71 -16.32
N ARG A 209 -10.51 -20.42 -17.45
CA ARG A 209 -10.73 -19.80 -18.76
C ARG A 209 -12.04 -19.00 -18.84
N ARG A 210 -13.12 -19.45 -18.19
CA ARG A 210 -14.36 -18.69 -18.08
C ARG A 210 -14.20 -17.43 -17.23
N ARG A 211 -13.42 -17.47 -16.15
CA ARG A 211 -13.05 -16.30 -15.34
C ARG A 211 -12.24 -15.29 -16.16
N ILE A 212 -11.26 -15.76 -16.95
CA ILE A 212 -10.43 -14.88 -17.80
C ILE A 212 -11.27 -14.21 -18.91
N LYS A 213 -12.13 -14.97 -19.59
CA LYS A 213 -13.01 -14.39 -20.64
C LYS A 213 -14.07 -13.42 -20.10
N ALA A 214 -14.49 -13.58 -18.84
CA ALA A 214 -15.38 -12.61 -18.19
C ALA A 214 -14.66 -11.29 -17.83
N THR A 215 -13.34 -11.33 -17.63
CA THR A 215 -12.51 -10.14 -17.34
C THR A 215 -12.23 -9.30 -18.59
N GLU A 216 -12.22 -9.90 -19.78
CA GLU A 216 -11.92 -9.20 -21.04
C GLU A 216 -13.12 -8.38 -21.58
N SER A 217 -14.36 -8.74 -21.23
CA SER A 217 -15.57 -8.05 -21.70
C SER A 217 -16.00 -6.84 -20.87
N ASP A 218 -15.31 -6.54 -19.77
CA ASP A 218 -15.71 -5.51 -18.81
C ASP A 218 -14.61 -4.45 -18.67
N HIS A 219 -14.37 -3.68 -19.73
CA HIS A 219 -13.42 -2.57 -19.69
C HIS A 219 -13.84 -1.60 -18.55
N PRO A 220 -12.97 -1.31 -17.57
CA PRO A 220 -13.31 -0.48 -16.41
C PRO A 220 -13.84 0.92 -16.75
N LEU A 221 -13.57 1.42 -17.96
CA LEU A 221 -14.06 2.69 -18.50
C LEU A 221 -15.59 2.74 -18.66
N LYS A 222 -16.25 1.61 -18.96
CA LYS A 222 -17.71 1.60 -19.18
C LYS A 222 -18.51 1.77 -17.88
N LYS A 223 -17.88 1.49 -16.73
CA LYS A 223 -18.47 1.69 -15.40
C LYS A 223 -18.38 3.15 -14.91
N ILE A 224 -17.62 4.00 -15.61
CA ILE A 224 -17.36 5.42 -15.26
C ILE A 224 -18.53 6.33 -15.66
N GLY A 225 -19.47 5.87 -16.49
CA GLY A 225 -20.69 6.60 -16.87
C GLY A 225 -21.68 6.91 -15.73
N ARG A 226 -21.29 6.67 -14.47
CA ARG A 226 -22.04 7.05 -13.26
C ARG A 226 -21.43 8.22 -12.49
N ALA A 227 -20.24 8.69 -12.84
CA ALA A 227 -19.63 9.90 -12.27
C ALA A 227 -19.84 11.10 -13.22
N HIS A 228 -19.92 12.32 -12.69
CA HIS A 228 -20.07 13.58 -13.42
C HIS A 228 -18.81 13.93 -14.26
N CYS A 229 -18.44 13.06 -15.21
CA CYS A 229 -17.18 13.11 -15.95
C CYS A 229 -17.47 13.04 -17.45
N THR A 230 -17.07 14.08 -18.19
CA THR A 230 -17.29 14.17 -19.64
C THR A 230 -16.26 13.33 -20.39
N ILE A 231 -16.69 12.57 -21.39
CA ILE A 231 -15.78 11.88 -22.30
C ILE A 231 -15.45 12.85 -23.43
N PHE A 232 -14.19 13.25 -23.53
CA PHE A 232 -13.68 14.08 -24.61
C PHE A 232 -13.11 13.20 -25.73
N ASP A 233 -13.21 13.68 -26.96
CA ASP A 233 -12.53 13.10 -28.11
C ASP A 233 -11.16 13.76 -28.32
N MET A 234 -10.22 12.99 -28.86
CA MET A 234 -8.85 13.42 -29.08
C MET A 234 -8.73 14.65 -29.99
N PRO A 235 -9.50 14.79 -31.10
CA PRO A 235 -9.46 15.97 -31.95
C PRO A 235 -9.82 17.25 -31.20
N THR A 236 -10.86 17.23 -30.35
CA THR A 236 -11.24 18.38 -29.53
C THR A 236 -10.11 18.81 -28.59
N LEU A 237 -9.44 17.87 -27.93
CA LEU A 237 -8.32 18.22 -27.04
C LEU A 237 -7.08 18.69 -27.82
N GLN A 238 -6.85 18.16 -29.02
CA GLN A 238 -5.80 18.65 -29.91
C GLN A 238 -6.07 20.08 -30.34
N GLU A 239 -7.29 20.40 -30.79
CA GLU A 239 -7.66 21.76 -31.16
C GLU A 239 -7.54 22.71 -29.96
N ALA A 240 -8.10 22.32 -28.82
CA ALA A 240 -8.10 23.13 -27.61
C ALA A 240 -6.68 23.47 -27.11
N THR A 241 -5.72 22.56 -27.30
CA THR A 241 -4.33 22.72 -26.85
C THR A 241 -3.38 23.20 -27.96
N GLU A 242 -3.91 23.52 -29.14
CA GLU A 242 -3.13 23.80 -30.35
C GLU A 242 -2.10 22.72 -30.68
N HIS A 243 -2.60 21.50 -30.84
CA HIS A 243 -1.82 20.27 -31.06
C HIS A 243 -0.75 20.04 -29.97
N PHE A 244 -1.10 20.28 -28.71
CA PHE A 244 -0.20 20.16 -27.56
C PHE A 244 1.08 21.00 -27.75
N SER A 245 0.92 22.22 -28.25
CA SER A 245 2.04 23.12 -28.50
C SER A 245 2.82 23.42 -27.23
N LYS A 246 4.15 23.51 -27.34
CA LYS A 246 5.05 23.83 -26.21
C LYS A 246 4.68 25.15 -25.52
N LYS A 247 4.09 26.11 -26.25
CA LYS A 247 3.65 27.40 -25.68
C LYS A 247 2.52 27.24 -24.66
N ASN A 248 1.74 26.17 -24.77
CA ASN A 248 0.62 25.86 -23.91
C ASN A 248 1.03 24.90 -22.77
N LYS A 249 2.29 24.48 -22.70
CA LYS A 249 2.77 23.60 -21.62
C LYS A 249 2.85 24.39 -20.31
N ILE A 250 2.11 23.95 -19.30
CA ILE A 250 2.02 24.60 -17.98
C ILE A 250 2.65 23.77 -16.86
N GLY A 251 3.02 22.52 -17.12
CA GLY A 251 3.69 21.67 -16.14
C GLY A 251 4.30 20.41 -16.75
N GLU A 252 5.33 19.90 -16.09
CA GLU A 252 6.01 18.64 -16.40
C GLU A 252 6.46 17.98 -15.10
N GLY A 253 6.33 16.66 -15.01
CA GLY A 253 6.84 15.88 -13.89
C GLY A 253 6.78 14.39 -14.16
N GLY A 254 7.05 13.58 -13.14
CA GLY A 254 7.02 12.10 -13.25
C GLY A 254 5.67 11.50 -13.66
N PHE A 255 4.61 12.31 -13.66
CA PHE A 255 3.25 11.93 -14.02
C PHE A 255 2.82 12.44 -15.41
N GLY A 256 3.77 12.95 -16.20
CA GLY A 256 3.54 13.40 -17.57
C GLY A 256 3.51 14.92 -17.73
N ASN A 257 2.95 15.34 -18.87
CA ASN A 257 2.93 16.74 -19.30
C ASN A 257 1.52 17.32 -19.14
N VAL A 258 1.46 18.58 -18.69
CA VAL A 258 0.19 19.30 -18.54
C VAL A 258 0.17 20.49 -19.49
N TYR A 259 -0.89 20.61 -20.28
CA TYR A 259 -1.11 21.69 -21.24
C TYR A 259 -2.34 22.50 -20.88
N LYS A 260 -2.28 23.82 -21.02
CA LYS A 260 -3.45 24.68 -21.04
C LYS A 260 -4.20 24.45 -22.35
N GLY A 261 -5.51 24.32 -22.28
CA GLY A 261 -6.39 24.30 -23.45
C GLY A 261 -7.55 25.28 -23.29
N ILE A 262 -8.13 25.67 -24.41
CA ILE A 262 -9.37 26.45 -24.49
C ILE A 262 -10.35 25.64 -25.34
N LEU A 263 -11.43 25.14 -24.72
CA LEU A 263 -12.47 24.41 -25.42
C LEU A 263 -13.27 25.35 -26.34
N SER A 264 -14.05 24.80 -27.26
CA SER A 264 -14.83 25.57 -28.24
C SER A 264 -15.89 26.48 -27.64
N ASP A 265 -16.34 26.20 -26.42
CA ASP A 265 -17.23 27.03 -25.61
C ASP A 265 -16.49 28.16 -24.85
N GLY A 266 -15.17 28.28 -25.04
CA GLY A 266 -14.30 29.25 -24.37
C GLY A 266 -13.82 28.81 -22.99
N GLN A 267 -14.16 27.60 -22.54
CA GLN A 267 -13.76 27.12 -21.24
C GLN A 267 -12.26 26.80 -21.18
N GLU A 268 -11.54 27.40 -20.23
CA GLU A 268 -10.14 27.09 -19.96
C GLU A 268 -10.00 25.76 -19.20
N VAL A 269 -9.16 24.86 -19.72
CA VAL A 269 -8.91 23.53 -19.16
C VAL A 269 -7.41 23.25 -19.02
N ALA A 270 -7.07 22.32 -18.14
CA ALA A 270 -5.73 21.75 -18.04
C ALA A 270 -5.78 20.28 -18.50
N VAL A 271 -5.09 19.98 -19.59
CA VAL A 271 -5.03 18.66 -20.21
C VAL A 271 -3.74 17.98 -19.80
N LYS A 272 -3.85 16.96 -18.95
CA LYS A 272 -2.72 16.13 -18.50
C LYS A 272 -2.62 14.91 -19.39
N ILE A 273 -1.51 14.82 -20.11
CA ILE A 273 -1.14 13.64 -20.91
C ILE A 273 -0.38 12.69 -20.00
N LEU A 274 -0.96 11.52 -19.76
CA LEU A 274 -0.29 10.47 -19.00
C LEU A 274 0.66 9.74 -19.96
N LEU A 275 1.94 9.66 -19.58
CA LEU A 275 2.94 8.90 -20.33
C LEU A 275 2.71 7.40 -20.04
N LEU A 276 1.74 6.80 -20.71
CA LEU A 276 1.52 5.36 -20.67
C LEU A 276 2.57 4.72 -21.59
N GLY A 277 3.76 4.44 -21.07
CA GLY A 277 4.80 3.67 -21.75
C GLY A 277 4.43 2.18 -21.96
N GLY A 278 3.17 1.86 -22.26
CA GLY A 278 2.68 0.49 -22.43
C GLY A 278 2.74 -0.39 -21.17
N THR A 279 3.00 0.19 -19.99
CA THR A 279 3.15 -0.57 -18.74
C THR A 279 1.84 -0.62 -17.94
N GLU A 280 1.60 -1.76 -17.28
CA GLU A 280 0.48 -2.03 -16.37
C GLU A 280 0.32 -0.94 -15.28
N HIS A 281 1.42 -0.27 -14.92
CA HIS A 281 1.48 0.83 -13.96
C HIS A 281 0.73 2.10 -14.41
N GLY A 282 0.81 2.46 -15.70
CA GLY A 282 0.16 3.66 -16.23
C GLY A 282 -1.36 3.55 -16.22
N LEU A 283 -1.89 2.35 -16.51
CA LEU A 283 -3.32 2.06 -16.46
C LEU A 283 -3.84 2.04 -15.01
N HIS A 284 -3.07 1.51 -14.07
CA HIS A 284 -3.47 1.52 -12.66
C HIS A 284 -3.51 2.95 -12.11
N GLN A 285 -2.53 3.79 -12.47
CA GLN A 285 -2.50 5.19 -12.09
C GLN A 285 -3.67 5.97 -12.70
N LEU A 286 -3.99 5.71 -13.96
CA LEU A 286 -5.18 6.23 -14.62
C LEU A 286 -6.47 5.87 -13.89
N LEU A 287 -6.69 4.58 -13.64
CA LEU A 287 -7.91 4.09 -13.01
C LEU A 287 -8.05 4.66 -11.60
N ASN A 288 -6.94 4.79 -10.87
CA ASN A 288 -6.95 5.42 -9.56
C ASN A 288 -7.32 6.91 -9.65
N GLU A 289 -6.71 7.66 -10.57
CA GLU A 289 -6.93 9.10 -10.75
C GLU A 289 -8.38 9.38 -11.20
N VAL A 290 -8.91 8.63 -12.18
CA VAL A 290 -10.29 8.79 -12.66
C VAL A 290 -11.31 8.33 -11.62
N MET A 291 -11.12 7.16 -11.01
CA MET A 291 -12.08 6.62 -10.03
C MET A 291 -12.18 7.49 -8.78
N ILE A 292 -11.04 8.02 -8.30
CA ILE A 292 -11.02 8.87 -7.11
C ILE A 292 -11.49 10.29 -7.42
N LEU A 293 -10.96 10.93 -8.46
CA LEU A 293 -11.21 12.35 -8.71
C LEU A 293 -12.58 12.60 -9.33
N ALA A 294 -13.17 11.64 -10.05
CA ALA A 294 -14.53 11.78 -10.54
C ALA A 294 -15.58 11.80 -9.42
N GLU A 295 -15.27 11.25 -8.24
CA GLU A 295 -16.13 11.27 -7.05
C GLU A 295 -15.80 12.41 -6.06
N LEU A 296 -14.75 13.19 -6.33
CA LEU A 296 -14.27 14.26 -5.46
C LEU A 296 -14.56 15.64 -6.05
N GLN A 297 -15.71 16.20 -5.68
CA GLN A 297 -16.04 17.60 -5.96
C GLN A 297 -15.94 18.40 -4.66
N HIS A 298 -14.86 19.17 -4.52
CA HIS A 298 -14.67 20.06 -3.36
C HIS A 298 -13.94 21.33 -3.79
N LYS A 299 -14.29 22.47 -3.18
CA LYS A 299 -13.75 23.80 -3.51
C LYS A 299 -12.22 23.96 -3.40
N ASN A 300 -11.56 23.06 -2.67
CA ASN A 300 -10.11 23.07 -2.44
C ASN A 300 -9.37 21.97 -3.22
N LEU A 301 -10.05 21.25 -4.10
CA LEU A 301 -9.47 20.23 -4.97
C LEU A 301 -9.68 20.64 -6.41
N VAL A 302 -8.65 20.48 -7.25
CA VAL A 302 -8.78 20.74 -8.69
C VAL A 302 -9.74 19.73 -9.28
N ARG A 303 -10.85 20.23 -9.84
CA ARG A 303 -11.94 19.40 -10.36
C ARG A 303 -11.52 18.68 -11.64
N LEU A 304 -11.67 17.34 -11.65
CA LEU A 304 -11.64 16.55 -12.87
C LEU A 304 -12.93 16.83 -13.66
N GLN A 305 -12.80 17.28 -14.89
CA GLN A 305 -13.92 17.54 -15.80
C GLN A 305 -14.23 16.35 -16.68
N GLY A 306 -13.20 15.61 -17.07
CA GLY A 306 -13.34 14.55 -18.04
C GLY A 306 -12.06 13.81 -18.32
N PHE A 307 -12.15 12.88 -19.26
CA PHE A 307 -11.00 12.17 -19.81
C PHE A 307 -11.21 11.91 -21.30
N CYS A 308 -10.11 11.67 -22.01
CA CYS A 308 -10.11 11.18 -23.39
C CYS A 308 -9.28 9.89 -23.43
N SER A 309 -9.87 8.82 -23.96
CA SER A 309 -9.19 7.55 -24.21
C SER A 309 -9.04 7.37 -25.72
N HIS A 310 -7.81 7.40 -26.23
CA HIS A 310 -7.54 7.19 -27.65
C HIS A 310 -6.35 6.24 -27.83
N GLN A 311 -6.63 5.04 -28.36
CA GLN A 311 -5.65 3.96 -28.52
C GLN A 311 -4.98 3.62 -27.17
N ASN A 312 -3.69 3.91 -27.01
CA ASN A 312 -2.91 3.69 -25.78
C ASN A 312 -2.74 4.95 -24.94
N ASP A 313 -3.13 6.11 -25.47
CA ASP A 313 -3.00 7.38 -24.76
C ASP A 313 -4.29 7.67 -24.01
N THR A 314 -4.14 8.03 -22.74
CA THR A 314 -5.26 8.55 -21.99
C THR A 314 -4.90 9.89 -21.39
N LEU A 315 -5.81 10.84 -21.62
CA LEU A 315 -5.65 12.22 -21.21
C LEU A 315 -6.71 12.52 -20.15
N LEU A 316 -6.31 13.26 -19.13
CA LEU A 316 -7.20 13.75 -18.09
C LEU A 316 -7.42 15.24 -18.27
N VAL A 317 -8.67 15.68 -18.15
CA VAL A 317 -9.09 17.06 -18.38
C VAL A 317 -9.54 17.65 -17.06
N TYR A 318 -8.82 18.66 -16.60
CA TYR A 318 -9.06 19.38 -15.35
C TYR A 318 -9.56 20.80 -15.60
N GLU A 319 -10.12 21.43 -14.58
CA GLU A 319 -10.27 22.88 -14.58
C GLU A 319 -8.90 23.57 -14.58
N TYR A 320 -8.80 24.69 -15.27
CA TYR A 320 -7.57 25.47 -15.29
C TYR A 320 -7.49 26.40 -14.06
N ILE A 321 -6.38 26.33 -13.33
CA ILE A 321 -6.11 27.17 -12.17
C ILE A 321 -5.19 28.34 -12.58
N LYS A 322 -5.75 29.55 -12.61
CA LYS A 322 -5.07 30.76 -13.12
C LYS A 322 -3.80 31.13 -12.37
N ASN A 323 -3.74 30.86 -11.07
CA ASN A 323 -2.60 31.23 -10.22
C ASN A 323 -1.46 30.20 -10.24
N GLY A 324 -1.59 29.10 -11.00
CA GLY A 324 -0.55 28.08 -11.08
C GLY A 324 -0.34 27.31 -9.76
N SER A 325 0.84 26.69 -9.63
CA SER A 325 1.21 25.88 -8.47
C SER A 325 1.71 26.74 -7.30
N LEU A 326 1.61 26.22 -6.08
CA LEU A 326 2.16 26.86 -4.88
C LEU A 326 3.70 27.01 -4.95
N ASP A 327 4.37 26.10 -5.65
CA ASP A 327 5.81 26.13 -5.91
C ASP A 327 6.26 27.49 -6.48
N ASN A 328 5.48 28.00 -7.44
CA ASN A 328 5.70 29.31 -8.08
C ASN A 328 5.62 30.49 -7.10
N PHE A 329 5.12 30.32 -5.88
CA PHE A 329 5.08 31.37 -4.86
C PHE A 329 6.11 31.15 -3.76
N LEU A 330 6.48 29.89 -3.50
CA LEU A 330 7.41 29.53 -2.43
C LEU A 330 8.88 29.63 -2.86
N PHE A 331 9.20 29.32 -4.11
CA PHE A 331 10.59 29.19 -4.58
C PHE A 331 11.04 30.30 -5.54
N VAL A 332 10.33 31.45 -5.58
CA VAL A 332 10.68 32.62 -6.39
C VAL A 332 12.04 33.24 -6.02
N PHE A 333 12.54 33.00 -4.80
CA PHE A 333 13.74 33.67 -4.27
C PHE A 333 15.07 32.92 -4.45
N THR A 334 15.13 31.80 -5.17
CA THR A 334 16.38 31.00 -5.32
C THR A 334 17.18 31.25 -6.60
N HIS A 335 17.09 32.46 -7.16
CA HIS A 335 18.06 32.95 -8.15
C HIS A 335 18.52 34.38 -7.81
N ILE A 336 19.37 34.49 -6.78
CA ILE A 336 20.39 35.54 -6.65
C ILE A 336 21.71 34.86 -6.35
#